data_AF-A0AAW1V346-F1
#
_entry.id   AF-A0AAW1V346-F1
#
_cell.length_a   1.000
_cell.length_b   1.000
_cell.length_c   1.000
_cell.angle_alpha   90.00
_cell.angle_beta   90.00
_cell.angle_gamma   90.00
#
_symmetry.space_group_name_H-M   'P 1'
#
loop_
_entity.id
_entity.type
_entity.pdbx_description
1 polymer ?
#
loop_
_entity_poly.entity_id
_entity_poly.type
_entity_poly.pdbx_seq_one_letter_code
_entity_poly.pdbx_strand_id
1 'polypeptide(L)'
;MSYTYVPNKMFFLKLSIFVFCVILIKAEENCPYMKACLEETEGKVTSDDIKKIQSIRKEAEIDNVPTEVLCVLQCVFKKRGVLVGEMIDPKKLVADEKLMKRISDREPFVECVEKIEFKECDDMKKYMKCMLKYFKYD
;
A
#
# COMPACT_ATOMS: atom_id res chain seq x y z
N MET A 1 44.12 19.15 -24.67
CA MET A 1 43.35 18.35 -23.69
C MET A 1 41.88 18.65 -23.89
N SER A 2 41.10 17.58 -24.10
CA SER A 2 39.64 17.48 -24.19
C SER A 2 38.96 18.24 -23.03
N TYR A 3 37.69 18.66 -23.10
CA TYR A 3 36.50 17.79 -23.17
C TYR A 3 35.35 18.45 -23.95
N THR A 4 34.87 17.75 -24.96
CA THR A 4 33.60 17.98 -25.64
C THR A 4 32.44 17.61 -24.72
N TYR A 5 31.52 18.55 -24.54
CA TYR A 5 30.27 18.38 -23.82
C TYR A 5 29.34 17.48 -24.66
N VAL A 6 29.07 16.27 -24.19
CA VAL A 6 28.11 15.33 -24.81
C VAL A 6 26.72 15.65 -24.26
N PRO A 7 25.73 16.07 -25.09
CA PRO A 7 24.35 16.16 -24.65
C PRO A 7 23.76 14.75 -24.62
N ASN A 8 23.89 14.07 -23.48
CA ASN A 8 23.30 12.74 -23.33
C ASN A 8 21.78 12.87 -23.09
N LYS A 9 21.04 13.05 -24.19
CA LYS A 9 19.63 12.66 -24.31
C LYS A 9 19.55 11.15 -24.09
N MET A 10 19.28 10.73 -22.86
CA MET A 10 18.61 9.46 -22.52
C MET A 10 18.53 9.37 -21.00
N PHE A 11 17.49 9.96 -20.41
CA PHE A 11 16.99 9.48 -19.14
C PHE A 11 15.47 9.38 -19.22
N PHE A 12 15.06 8.35 -19.94
CA PHE A 12 13.72 7.80 -19.96
C PHE A 12 13.45 7.19 -18.58
N LEU A 13 13.20 8.02 -17.56
CA LEU A 13 12.65 7.52 -16.31
C LEU A 13 11.16 7.80 -16.31
N LYS A 14 10.40 6.78 -16.75
CA LYS A 14 8.96 6.67 -16.53
C LYS A 14 8.69 6.93 -15.04
N LEU A 15 8.24 8.14 -14.68
CA LEU A 15 7.63 8.44 -13.39
C LEU A 15 6.30 7.70 -13.32
N SER A 16 6.36 6.44 -12.92
CA SER A 16 5.18 5.70 -12.49
C SER A 16 5.06 5.87 -10.99
N ILE A 17 4.11 6.70 -10.57
CA ILE A 17 3.67 6.90 -9.18
C ILE A 17 3.04 5.60 -8.70
N PHE A 18 3.91 4.65 -8.41
CA PHE A 18 3.66 3.51 -7.57
C PHE A 18 3.49 4.05 -6.12
N VAL A 19 3.24 3.14 -5.19
CA VAL A 19 3.88 3.19 -3.87
C VAL A 19 2.96 3.61 -2.71
N PHE A 20 1.95 2.82 -2.32
CA PHE A 20 1.83 2.52 -0.88
C PHE A 20 1.19 1.19 -0.45
N CYS A 21 0.04 0.78 -0.99
CA CYS A 21 -0.27 -0.68 -1.02
C CYS A 21 0.88 -1.43 -1.73
N VAL A 22 1.50 -0.69 -2.63
CA VAL A 22 2.60 -0.98 -3.52
C VAL A 22 4.02 -0.95 -2.89
N ILE A 23 4.32 -0.33 -1.72
CA ILE A 23 5.65 -0.59 -1.09
C ILE A 23 5.68 -1.96 -0.47
N LEU A 24 4.57 -2.28 0.19
CA LEU A 24 4.36 -3.59 0.73
C LEU A 24 4.32 -4.55 -0.47
N ILE A 25 3.30 -4.48 -1.31
CA ILE A 25 3.15 -5.44 -2.41
C ILE A 25 4.32 -5.45 -3.42
N LYS A 26 4.87 -4.31 -3.89
CA LYS A 26 5.93 -4.31 -4.93
C LYS A 26 7.30 -4.71 -4.40
N ALA A 27 7.52 -4.68 -3.08
CA ALA A 27 8.69 -5.33 -2.48
C ALA A 27 8.44 -6.84 -2.24
N GLU A 28 7.20 -7.32 -2.44
CA GLU A 28 6.68 -8.56 -1.88
C GLU A 28 6.26 -9.61 -2.92
N GLU A 29 6.90 -9.69 -4.11
CA GLU A 29 7.06 -11.03 -4.71
C GLU A 29 7.89 -11.95 -3.76
N ASN A 30 8.63 -11.36 -2.81
CA ASN A 30 9.46 -12.04 -1.83
C ASN A 30 9.04 -11.85 -0.35
N CYS A 31 7.81 -11.42 -0.04
CA CYS A 31 7.44 -11.43 1.39
C CYS A 31 6.98 -12.80 1.85
N PRO A 32 7.45 -13.24 3.01
CA PRO A 32 6.84 -14.37 3.68
C PRO A 32 5.38 -14.08 4.07
N TYR A 33 5.01 -12.83 4.37
CA TYR A 33 3.67 -12.50 4.86
C TYR A 33 2.60 -12.51 3.76
N MET A 34 2.84 -11.84 2.63
CA MET A 34 1.93 -11.89 1.47
C MET A 34 1.74 -13.33 0.98
N LYS A 35 2.83 -14.10 0.84
CA LYS A 35 2.75 -15.50 0.41
C LYS A 35 1.93 -16.35 1.39
N ALA A 36 2.19 -16.23 2.70
CA ALA A 36 1.41 -16.93 3.72
C ALA A 36 -0.07 -16.53 3.70
N CYS A 37 -0.39 -15.24 3.53
CA CYS A 37 -1.77 -14.78 3.46
C CYS A 37 -2.48 -15.22 2.17
N LEU A 38 -1.77 -15.27 1.04
CA LEU A 38 -2.32 -15.80 -0.22
C LEU A 38 -2.61 -17.31 -0.12
N GLU A 39 -1.72 -18.06 0.51
CA GLU A 39 -1.89 -19.49 0.82
C GLU A 39 -3.10 -19.71 1.76
N GLU A 40 -3.27 -18.86 2.79
CA GLU A 40 -4.44 -18.89 3.68
C GLU A 40 -5.76 -18.56 2.97
N THR A 41 -5.72 -17.80 1.88
CA THR A 41 -6.91 -17.49 1.05
C THR A 41 -7.19 -18.53 -0.05
N GLU A 42 -6.59 -19.72 0.03
CA GLU A 42 -6.78 -20.85 -0.90
C GLU A 42 -6.54 -20.49 -2.38
N GLY A 43 -5.70 -19.49 -2.66
CA GLY A 43 -5.40 -19.06 -4.04
C GLY A 43 -6.54 -18.33 -4.75
N LYS A 44 -7.57 -17.86 -4.03
CA LYS A 44 -8.66 -17.03 -4.61
C LYS A 44 -8.17 -15.66 -5.09
N VAL A 45 -7.02 -15.21 -4.60
CA VAL A 45 -6.42 -13.92 -4.96
C VAL A 45 -5.18 -14.15 -5.79
N THR A 46 -5.14 -13.56 -6.99
CA THR A 46 -3.99 -13.67 -7.88
C THR A 46 -3.04 -12.48 -7.72
N SER A 47 -1.80 -12.63 -8.18
CA SER A 47 -0.85 -11.51 -8.26
C SER A 47 -1.39 -10.33 -9.08
N ASP A 48 -2.25 -10.59 -10.07
CA ASP A 48 -2.82 -9.54 -10.91
C ASP A 48 -3.92 -8.77 -10.20
N ASP A 49 -4.69 -9.40 -9.31
CA ASP A 49 -5.65 -8.69 -8.47
C ASP A 49 -4.94 -7.77 -7.49
N ILE A 50 -3.80 -8.20 -6.95
CA ILE A 50 -2.99 -7.32 -6.14
C ILE A 50 -2.43 -6.15 -6.97
N LYS A 51 -1.99 -6.38 -8.22
CA LYS A 51 -1.57 -5.30 -9.13
C LYS A 51 -2.71 -4.31 -9.46
N LYS A 52 -3.97 -4.75 -9.50
CA LYS A 52 -5.11 -3.82 -9.69
C LYS A 52 -5.25 -2.84 -8.54
N ILE A 53 -5.01 -3.28 -7.29
CA ILE A 53 -4.95 -2.38 -6.13
C ILE A 53 -3.86 -1.32 -6.33
N GLN A 54 -2.73 -1.72 -6.91
CA GLN A 54 -1.58 -0.84 -7.12
C GLN A 54 -1.88 0.33 -8.08
N SER A 55 -2.85 0.16 -8.98
CA SER A 55 -3.26 1.18 -9.94
C SER A 55 -4.35 2.14 -9.45
N ILE A 56 -4.93 1.90 -8.27
CA ILE A 56 -6.03 2.71 -7.74
C ILE A 56 -5.57 4.15 -7.51
N ARG A 57 -6.27 5.10 -8.13
CA ARG A 57 -6.04 6.55 -7.95
C ARG A 57 -7.28 7.32 -7.54
N LYS A 58 -8.44 6.69 -7.50
CA LYS A 58 -9.71 7.30 -7.11
C LYS A 58 -10.43 6.46 -6.08
N GLU A 59 -11.19 7.11 -5.19
CA GLU A 59 -12.00 6.40 -4.19
C GLU A 59 -13.01 5.43 -4.81
N ALA A 60 -13.62 5.80 -5.94
CA ALA A 60 -14.57 4.93 -6.64
C ALA A 60 -13.95 3.60 -7.10
N GLU A 61 -12.63 3.53 -7.29
CA GLU A 61 -11.94 2.29 -7.64
C GLU A 61 -11.71 1.40 -6.40
N ILE A 62 -11.66 2.00 -5.20
CA ILE A 62 -11.53 1.28 -3.92
C ILE A 62 -12.80 0.45 -3.65
N ASP A 63 -13.97 1.01 -3.95
CA ASP A 63 -15.25 0.33 -3.69
C ASP A 63 -15.42 -0.93 -4.58
N ASN A 64 -14.70 -1.00 -5.70
CA ASN A 64 -14.68 -2.13 -6.63
C ASN A 64 -13.61 -3.19 -6.29
N VAL A 65 -12.84 -3.03 -5.21
CA VAL A 65 -11.83 -4.02 -4.81
C VAL A 65 -12.53 -5.26 -4.23
N PRO A 66 -12.22 -6.47 -4.73
CA PRO A 66 -12.78 -7.71 -4.18
C PRO A 66 -12.47 -7.87 -2.69
N THR A 67 -13.44 -8.37 -1.93
CA THR A 67 -13.29 -8.57 -0.48
C THR A 67 -12.15 -9.54 -0.15
N GLU A 68 -11.90 -10.54 -0.99
CA GLU A 68 -10.80 -11.51 -0.81
C GLU A 68 -9.45 -10.80 -0.83
N VAL A 69 -9.29 -9.85 -1.74
CA VAL A 69 -8.08 -9.02 -1.87
C VAL A 69 -7.87 -8.17 -0.61
N LEU A 70 -8.97 -7.62 -0.08
CA LEU A 70 -8.95 -6.86 1.17
C LEU A 70 -8.63 -7.75 2.38
N CYS A 71 -9.09 -9.00 2.39
CA CYS A 71 -8.73 -9.98 3.42
C CYS A 71 -7.24 -10.28 3.41
N VAL A 72 -6.63 -10.44 2.22
CA VAL A 72 -5.18 -10.61 2.11
C VAL A 72 -4.43 -9.41 2.69
N LEU A 73 -4.86 -8.19 2.37
CA LEU A 73 -4.28 -6.97 2.95
C LEU A 73 -4.42 -6.93 4.48
N GLN A 74 -5.61 -7.23 5.00
CA GLN A 74 -5.85 -7.27 6.45
C GLN A 74 -4.97 -8.33 7.13
N CYS A 75 -4.81 -9.51 6.52
CA CYS A 75 -3.93 -10.58 7.01
C CYS A 75 -2.47 -10.12 7.07
N VAL A 76 -1.97 -9.43 6.04
CA VAL A 76 -0.61 -8.88 6.03
C VAL A 76 -0.42 -7.88 7.16
N PHE A 77 -1.41 -7.01 7.43
CA PHE A 77 -1.36 -6.06 8.53
C PHE A 77 -1.28 -6.75 9.89
N LYS A 78 -2.06 -7.83 10.08
CA LYS A 78 -2.00 -8.66 11.30
C LYS A 78 -0.62 -9.31 11.46
N LYS A 79 -0.09 -9.95 10.41
CA LYS A 79 1.22 -10.62 10.48
C LYS A 79 2.40 -9.66 10.66
N ARG A 80 2.30 -8.42 10.15
CA ARG A 80 3.30 -7.36 10.42
C ARG A 80 3.18 -6.75 11.82
N GLY A 81 2.13 -7.10 12.57
CA GLY A 81 1.81 -6.48 13.86
C GLY A 81 1.41 -5.02 13.74
N VAL A 82 0.97 -4.58 12.55
CA VAL A 82 0.41 -3.24 12.32
C VAL A 82 -1.06 -3.23 12.74
N LEU A 83 -1.79 -4.31 12.50
CA LEU A 83 -3.16 -4.50 13.00
C LEU A 83 -3.10 -5.43 14.22
N VAL A 84 -3.46 -4.90 15.40
CA VAL A 84 -3.47 -5.63 16.67
C VAL A 84 -4.90 -5.67 17.18
N GLY A 85 -5.50 -6.86 17.20
CA GLY A 85 -6.95 -6.99 17.41
C GLY A 85 -7.70 -6.39 16.23
N GLU A 86 -8.53 -5.38 16.51
CA GLU A 86 -9.36 -4.66 15.52
C GLU A 86 -8.84 -3.25 15.22
N MET A 87 -7.68 -2.84 15.74
CA MET A 87 -7.15 -1.49 15.57
C MET A 87 -5.72 -1.48 15.04
N ILE A 88 -5.38 -0.46 14.27
CA ILE A 88 -4.00 -0.25 13.83
C ILE A 88 -3.16 0.30 14.99
N ASP A 89 -1.98 -0.27 15.20
CA ASP A 89 -0.93 0.31 16.04
C ASP A 89 -0.26 1.47 15.25
N PRO A 90 -0.52 2.72 15.63
CA PRO A 90 0.00 3.89 14.93
C PRO A 90 1.53 3.94 14.99
N LYS A 91 2.15 3.44 16.06
CA LYS A 91 3.62 3.41 16.20
C LYS A 91 4.24 2.47 15.17
N LYS A 92 3.62 1.30 14.96
CA LYS A 92 4.05 0.33 13.94
C LYS A 92 3.80 0.83 12.53
N LEU A 93 2.70 1.55 12.32
CA LEU A 93 2.39 2.16 11.04
C LEU A 93 3.39 3.26 10.67
N VAL A 94 3.68 4.19 11.60
CA VAL A 94 4.61 5.30 11.34
C VAL A 94 6.07 4.87 11.31
N ALA A 95 6.43 3.74 11.92
CA ALA A 95 7.78 3.18 11.85
C ALA A 95 8.19 2.81 10.41
N ASP A 96 7.24 2.67 9.49
CA ASP A 96 7.53 2.49 8.07
C ASP A 96 7.96 3.85 7.45
N GLU A 97 9.24 4.17 7.52
CA GLU A 97 9.78 5.44 7.00
C GLU A 97 9.49 5.66 5.51
N LYS A 98 9.37 4.57 4.74
CA LYS A 98 9.04 4.65 3.32
C LYS A 98 7.59 5.09 3.11
N LEU A 99 6.67 4.68 4.00
CA LEU A 99 5.30 5.20 4.14
C LEU A 99 5.30 6.68 4.37
N MET A 100 6.00 7.06 5.41
CA MET A 100 5.87 8.41 5.92
C MET A 100 6.49 9.45 4.98
N LYS A 101 7.45 9.05 4.13
CA LYS A 101 7.98 9.91 3.06
C LYS A 101 6.95 10.27 1.98
N ARG A 102 5.96 9.40 1.73
CA ARG A 102 4.94 9.58 0.68
C ARG A 102 3.59 10.05 1.20
N ILE A 103 3.44 10.09 2.51
CA ILE A 103 2.31 10.75 3.13
C ILE A 103 2.55 12.27 3.07
N SER A 104 1.55 13.01 2.61
CA SER A 104 1.58 14.46 2.51
C SER A 104 1.69 15.09 3.88
N ASP A 105 0.86 14.60 4.80
CA ASP A 105 0.79 15.05 6.18
C ASP A 105 0.56 13.86 7.13
N ARG A 106 1.49 13.69 8.07
CA ARG A 106 1.67 12.46 8.86
C ARG A 106 0.62 12.33 9.96
N GLU A 107 0.38 13.42 10.69
CA GLU A 107 -0.59 13.47 11.78
C GLU A 107 -2.02 13.20 11.31
N PRO A 108 -2.57 13.89 10.30
CA PRO A 108 -3.95 13.65 9.87
C PRO A 108 -4.14 12.30 9.17
N PHE A 109 -3.07 11.72 8.59
CA PHE A 109 -3.10 10.35 8.12
C PHE A 109 -3.25 9.36 9.29
N VAL A 110 -2.44 9.52 10.34
CA VAL A 110 -2.51 8.68 11.55
C VAL A 110 -3.88 8.84 12.23
N GLU A 111 -4.37 10.06 12.41
CA GLU A 111 -5.71 10.29 12.98
C GLU A 111 -6.82 9.66 12.13
N CYS A 112 -6.66 9.59 10.82
CA CYS A 112 -7.62 8.96 9.93
C CYS A 112 -7.66 7.44 10.15
N VAL A 113 -6.49 6.80 10.26
CA VAL A 113 -6.41 5.34 10.39
C VAL A 113 -6.70 4.84 11.79
N GLU A 114 -6.40 5.61 12.85
CA GLU A 114 -6.68 5.25 14.24
C GLU A 114 -8.18 5.18 14.54
N LYS A 115 -9.01 5.88 13.76
CA LYS A 115 -10.47 5.85 13.87
C LYS A 115 -11.11 4.62 13.19
N ILE A 116 -10.32 3.78 12.54
CA ILE A 116 -10.81 2.62 11.81
C ILE A 116 -10.78 1.39 12.73
N GLU A 117 -11.94 0.81 12.94
CA GLU A 117 -12.11 -0.51 13.55
C GLU A 117 -12.24 -1.54 12.41
N PHE A 118 -11.39 -2.58 12.43
CA PHE A 118 -11.29 -3.61 11.41
C PHE A 118 -11.98 -4.90 11.85
N LYS A 119 -13.31 -4.92 11.74
CA LYS A 119 -14.14 -6.09 12.07
C LYS A 119 -14.24 -7.06 10.91
N GLU A 120 -14.36 -6.50 9.71
CA GLU A 120 -14.47 -7.25 8.46
C GLU A 120 -13.35 -6.86 7.50
N CYS A 121 -13.08 -7.69 6.50
CA CYS A 121 -12.07 -7.38 5.49
C CYS A 121 -12.40 -6.09 4.72
N ASP A 122 -13.69 -5.80 4.51
CA ASP A 122 -14.15 -4.62 3.80
C ASP A 122 -13.79 -3.30 4.51
N ASP A 123 -13.49 -3.33 5.81
CA ASP A 123 -12.98 -2.16 6.54
C ASP A 123 -11.62 -1.69 6.01
N MET A 124 -10.86 -2.54 5.31
CA MET A 124 -9.65 -2.12 4.60
C MET A 124 -9.92 -1.06 3.53
N LYS A 125 -11.14 -0.95 3.00
CA LYS A 125 -11.52 0.15 2.09
C LYS A 125 -11.38 1.50 2.79
N LYS A 126 -11.72 1.59 4.09
CA LYS A 126 -11.57 2.82 4.89
C LYS A 126 -10.10 3.21 5.00
N TYR A 127 -9.22 2.24 5.23
CA TYR A 127 -7.78 2.46 5.26
C TYR A 127 -7.26 2.97 3.92
N MET A 128 -7.68 2.33 2.82
CA MET A 128 -7.30 2.74 1.47
C MET A 128 -7.78 4.16 1.13
N LYS A 129 -8.96 4.57 1.63
CA LYS A 129 -9.46 5.95 1.49
C LYS A 129 -8.60 6.94 2.29
N CYS A 130 -8.25 6.62 3.54
CA CYS A 130 -7.29 7.43 4.31
C CYS A 130 -5.95 7.56 3.58
N MET A 131 -5.41 6.45 3.07
CA MET A 131 -4.19 6.46 2.27
C MET A 131 -4.33 7.41 1.09
N LEU A 132 -5.36 7.24 0.24
CA LEU A 132 -5.56 8.03 -0.98
C LEU A 132 -5.68 9.53 -0.70
N LYS A 133 -6.36 9.90 0.39
CA LYS A 133 -6.55 11.30 0.80
C LYS A 133 -5.24 12.00 1.19
N TYR A 134 -4.35 11.27 1.86
CA TYR A 134 -3.09 11.83 2.38
C TYR A 134 -1.87 11.38 1.58
N PHE A 135 -2.06 10.80 0.40
CA PHE A 135 -0.96 10.35 -0.44
C PHE A 135 -0.41 11.48 -1.33
N LYS A 136 0.93 11.60 -1.39
CA LYS A 136 1.61 12.46 -2.38
C LYS A 136 1.65 11.75 -3.72
N TYR A 137 0.85 12.22 -4.69
CA TYR A 137 0.97 11.85 -6.09
C TYR A 137 1.99 12.79 -6.75
N ASP A 138 3.23 12.32 -6.95
CA ASP A 138 4.33 13.04 -7.62
C ASP A 138 4.16 13.14 -9.15
#